data_AF-A0A1G1WJA8-F1
#
_entry.id   AF-A0A1G1WJA8-F1
#
_cell.length_a   1.000
_cell.length_b   1.000
_cell.length_c   1.000
_cell.angle_alpha   90.00
_cell.angle_beta   90.00
_cell.angle_gamma   90.00
#
_symmetry.space_group_name_H-M   'P 1'
#
loop_
_entity.id
_entity.type
_entity.pdbx_description
1 polymer ?
#
loop_
_entity_poly.entity_id
_entity_poly.type
_entity_poly.pdbx_seq_one_letter_code
_entity_poly.pdbx_strand_id
1 'polypeptide(L)' 'MNKRINISLPTATLEKLRTTVPQGKRSEFITKALEKNLQGKIDLRESIIRDLKENRWIDEKVMKEWAGMETEGWPEY' A
#
# COMPACT_ATOMS: atom_id res chain seq x y z
N MET A 1 -1.66 17.27 16.70
CA MET A 1 -2.87 18.09 16.45
C MET A 1 -4.04 17.13 16.28
N ASN A 2 -5.11 17.21 17.08
CA ASN A 2 -6.28 16.33 16.95
C ASN A 2 -7.42 17.06 16.25
N LYS A 3 -7.96 16.48 15.17
CA LYS A 3 -9.12 17.01 14.44
C LYS A 3 -10.29 16.06 14.62
N ARG A 4 -11.44 16.59 15.07
CA ARG A 4 -12.68 15.82 15.14
C ARG A 4 -13.33 15.78 13.76
N ILE A 5 -13.73 14.59 13.33
CA ILE A 5 -14.44 14.36 12.08
C ILE A 5 -15.72 13.57 12.36
N ASN A 6 -16.78 13.86 11.63
CA ASN A 6 -17.99 13.05 11.62
C ASN A 6 -17.90 12.10 10.43
N ILE A 7 -18.06 10.80 10.69
CA ILE A 7 -18.02 9.76 9.66
C ILE A 7 -19.31 8.93 9.71
N SER A 8 -19.78 8.51 8.54
CA SER A 8 -20.87 7.55 8.42
C SER A 8 -20.29 6.17 8.13
N LEU A 9 -20.74 5.16 8.86
CA LEU A 9 -20.34 3.77 8.68
C LEU A 9 -21.59 2.91 8.49
N PRO A 10 -21.49 1.78 7.76
CA PRO A 10 -22.59 0.84 7.65
C PRO A 10 -23.08 0.39 9.03
N THR A 11 -24.39 0.25 9.18
CA THR A 11 -25.04 -0.10 10.46
C THR A 11 -24.50 -1.41 11.03
N ALA A 12 -24.30 -2.42 10.17
CA ALA A 12 -23.72 -3.70 10.56
C ALA A 12 -22.30 -3.56 11.14
N THR A 13 -21.50 -2.62 10.61
CA THR A 13 -20.15 -2.33 11.10
C THR A 13 -20.19 -1.62 12.44
N LEU A 14 -21.13 -0.69 12.64
CA LEU A 14 -21.33 0.00 13.92
C LEU A 14 -21.77 -0.96 15.03
N GLU A 15 -22.66 -1.90 14.73
CA GLU A 15 -23.09 -2.92 15.69
C GLU A 15 -21.93 -3.82 16.12
N LYS A 16 -21.14 -4.31 15.16
CA LYS A 16 -19.93 -5.08 15.46
C LYS A 16 -18.92 -4.26 16.28
N LEU A 17 -18.70 -3.00 15.92
CA LEU A 17 -17.81 -2.12 16.65
C LEU A 17 -18.29 -1.90 18.10
N ARG A 18 -19.61 -1.78 18.29
CA ARG A 18 -20.23 -1.62 19.62
C ARG A 18 -20.07 -2.87 20.48
N THR A 19 -20.19 -4.07 19.91
CA THR A 19 -20.03 -5.33 20.65
C THR A 19 -18.58 -5.69 20.93
N THR A 20 -17.67 -5.37 20.02
CA THR A 20 -16.27 -5.83 20.09
C THR A 20 -15.37 -4.84 20.82
N VAL A 21 -15.69 -3.54 20.79
CA VAL A 21 -14.83 -2.50 21.37
C VAL A 21 -15.52 -1.87 22.59
N PRO A 22 -14.83 -1.81 23.75
CA PRO A 22 -15.35 -1.14 24.94
C PRO A 22 -15.78 0.30 24.68
N GLN A 23 -16.78 0.75 25.42
CA GLN A 23 -17.23 2.14 25.39
C GLN A 23 -16.07 3.09 25.68
N GLY A 24 -15.97 4.19 24.95
CA GLY A 24 -14.88 5.17 25.06
C GLY A 24 -13.63 4.85 24.25
N LYS A 25 -13.42 3.59 23.81
CA LYS A 25 -12.23 3.19 23.02
C LYS A 25 -12.47 3.07 21.51
N ARG A 26 -13.68 3.36 21.04
CA ARG A 26 -14.03 3.23 19.61
C ARG A 26 -13.18 4.10 18.70
N SER A 27 -12.93 5.35 19.09
CA SER A 27 -12.07 6.24 18.30
C SER A 27 -10.63 5.74 18.24
N GLU A 28 -10.09 5.26 19.36
CA GLU A 28 -8.74 4.68 19.42
C GLU A 28 -8.62 3.44 18.51
N PHE A 29 -9.63 2.57 18.53
CA PHE A 29 -9.69 1.40 17.65
C PHE A 29 -9.72 1.78 16.18
N ILE A 30 -10.56 2.76 15.80
CA ILE A 30 -10.64 3.26 14.42
C ILE A 30 -9.30 3.86 14.00
N THR A 31 -8.64 4.65 14.86
CA THR A 31 -7.32 5.21 14.59
C THR A 31 -6.30 4.12 14.30
N LYS A 32 -6.18 3.11 15.17
CA LYS A 32 -5.23 1.99 14.98
C LYS A 32 -5.50 1.20 13.69
N ALA A 33 -6.78 0.99 13.36
CA ALA A 33 -7.16 0.31 12.12
C ALA A 33 -6.77 1.13 10.88
N LEU A 34 -6.94 2.45 10.93
CA LEU A 34 -6.52 3.35 9.85
C LEU A 34 -4.99 3.41 9.73
N GLU A 35 -4.26 3.56 10.84
CA GLU A 35 -2.80 3.57 10.85
C GLU A 35 -2.24 2.28 10.25
N LYS A 36 -2.75 1.11 10.65
CA LYS A 36 -2.35 -0.17 10.05
C LYS A 36 -2.56 -0.22 8.54
N ASN A 37 -3.72 0.24 8.07
CA ASN A 37 -4.04 0.24 6.64
C ASN A 37 -3.23 1.27 5.84
N LEU A 38 -2.90 2.41 6.44
CA LEU A 38 -2.10 3.45 5.82
C LEU A 38 -0.62 3.04 5.78
N GLN A 39 -0.09 2.50 6.86
CA GLN A 39 1.28 1.98 6.96
C GLN A 39 1.55 0.94 5.87
N GLY A 40 0.66 -0.04 5.71
CA GLY A 40 0.81 -1.07 4.67
C GLY A 40 0.82 -0.53 3.23
N LYS A 41 0.18 0.62 2.97
CA LYS A 41 0.19 1.27 1.65
C LYS A 41 1.43 2.13 1.42
N ILE A 42 1.88 2.83 2.46
CA ILE A 42 3.06 3.69 2.41
C ILE A 42 4.31 2.80 2.27
N ASP A 43 4.42 1.75 3.07
CA ASP A 43 5.55 0.82 3.06
C ASP A 43 5.70 0.10 1.73
N LEU A 44 4.61 -0.30 1.09
CA LEU A 44 4.67 -0.97 -0.21
C LEU A 44 5.23 -0.04 -1.30
N ARG A 45 4.78 1.21 -1.33
CA ARG A 45 5.27 2.17 -2.34
C ARG A 45 6.74 2.50 -2.11
N GLU A 46 7.13 2.76 -0.87
CA GLU A 46 8.51 3.13 -0.53
C GLU A 46 9.46 1.94 -0.69
N SER A 47 9.04 0.72 -0.34
CA SER A 47 9.82 -0.50 -0.60
C SER A 47 10.04 -0.73 -2.09
N ILE A 48 9.01 -0.62 -2.94
CA ILE A 48 9.18 -0.73 -4.40
C ILE A 48 10.18 0.31 -4.92
N ILE A 49 10.07 1.57 -4.49
CA ILE A 49 11.00 2.63 -4.92
C ILE A 49 12.42 2.33 -4.46
N ARG A 50 12.61 1.86 -3.23
CA ARG A 50 13.92 1.50 -2.69
C ARG A 50 14.52 0.32 -3.46
N ASP A 51 13.76 -0.75 -3.64
CA ASP A 51 14.21 -1.97 -4.30
C ASP A 51 14.60 -1.70 -5.76
N LEU A 52 13.85 -0.85 -6.48
CA LEU A 52 14.21 -0.40 -7.84
C LEU A 52 15.52 0.40 -7.88
N LYS A 53 15.80 1.20 -6.84
CA LYS A 53 17.06 1.96 -6.76
C LYS A 53 18.24 1.05 -6.45
N GLU A 54 18.06 0.09 -5.54
CA GLU A 54 19.10 -0.85 -5.13
C GLU A 54 19.46 -1.83 -6.25
N ASN A 55 18.47 -2.31 -6.99
CA ASN A 55 18.65 -3.27 -8.07
C ASN A 55 18.93 -2.65 -9.44
N ARG A 56 19.02 -1.32 -9.54
CA ARG A 56 19.21 -0.60 -10.81
C ARG A 56 20.29 -1.20 -11.71
N TRP A 57 21.42 -1.59 -11.15
CA TRP A 57 22.55 -2.13 -11.92
C TRP A 57 22.27 -3.53 -12.48
N ILE A 58 21.50 -4.35 -11.76
CA ILE A 58 21.04 -5.68 -12.21
C ILE A 58 20.04 -5.46 -13.34
N ASP A 59 19.08 -4.57 -13.14
CA ASP A 59 18.03 -4.26 -14.12
C ASP A 59 18.65 -3.74 -15.43
N GLU A 60 19.63 -2.83 -15.36
CA GLU A 60 20.37 -2.33 -16.53
C GLU A 60 21.17 -3.44 -17.23
N LYS A 61 21.73 -4.40 -16.48
CA LYS A 61 22.48 -5.53 -17.05
C LYS A 61 21.53 -6.51 -17.76
N VAL A 62 20.42 -6.87 -17.12
CA VAL A 62 19.40 -7.75 -17.69
C VAL A 62 18.80 -7.12 -18.95
N MET A 63 18.47 -5.82 -18.94
CA MET A 63 18.00 -5.14 -20.15
C MET A 63 19.01 -5.26 -21.29
N LYS A 64 20.30 -5.04 -21.04
CA LYS A 64 21.34 -5.16 -22.09
C LYS A 64 21.49 -6.58 -22.61
N GLU A 65 21.40 -7.58 -21.74
CA GLU A 65 21.49 -8.99 -22.12
C GLU A 65 20.28 -9.42 -22.97
N TRP A 66 19.10 -8.86 -22.71
CA TRP A 66 17.85 -9.23 -23.37
C TRP A 66 17.49 -8.34 -24.57
N ALA A 67 18.15 -7.19 -24.75
CA ALA A 67 17.89 -6.24 -25.83
C ALA A 67 17.95 -6.86 -27.24
N GLY A 68 18.80 -7.88 -27.45
CA GLY A 68 18.89 -8.58 -28.74
C GLY A 68 17.70 -9.50 -29.03
N MET A 69 17.01 -10.01 -28.01
CA MET A 69 15.81 -10.86 -28.18
C MET A 69 14.55 -10.02 -28.45
N GLU A 70 14.49 -8.78 -27.97
CA GLU A 70 13.36 -7.88 -28.24
C GLU A 70 13.27 -7.49 -29.74
N THR A 71 14.41 -7.26 -30.39
CA THR A 71 14.50 -6.99 -31.84
C THR A 71 14.14 -8.20 -32.70
N GLU A 72 14.39 -9.42 -32.23
CA GLU A 72 14.03 -10.65 -32.94
C GLU A 72 12.54 -11.02 -32.75
N GLY A 73 11.95 -10.71 -31.60
CA GLY A 73 10.56 -11.04 -31.24
C GLY A 73 9.51 -10.11 -31.85
N TRP A 74 9.88 -8.86 -32.14
CA TRP A 74 9.05 -7.88 -32.84
C TRP A 74 9.90 -7.13 -33.86
N PRO A 75 10.16 -7.73 -35.05
CA PRO A 75 10.79 -6.99 -36.13
C PRO A 75 9.88 -5.80 -36.46
N GLU A 76 10.43 -4.60 -36.36
CA GLU A 76 9.77 -3.35 -36.75
C GLU A 76 9.15 -3.52 -38.15
N TYR A 77 7.84 -3.32 -38.27
CA TYR A 77 7.13 -3.28 -39.56
C TYR A 77 7.46 -1.98 -40.32
#